data_AF-A0AAP0L2B8-F1
#
_entry.id   AF-A0AAP0L2B8-F1
#
_cell.length_a   1.000
_cell.length_b   1.000
_cell.length_c   1.000
_cell.angle_alpha   90.00
_cell.angle_beta   90.00
_cell.angle_gamma   90.00
#
_symmetry.space_group_name_H-M   'P 1'
#
loop_
_entity.id
_entity.type
_entity.pdbx_description
1 polymer ?
#
loop_
_entity_poly.entity_id
_entity_poly.type
_entity_poly.pdbx_seq_one_letter_code
_entity_poly.pdbx_strand_id
1 'polypeptide(L)'
;MNFVNNVQHVLPELVSVLATNLKFSNGEIRKFDAIIFATEYKSGIHKWLKEYEYIFNEEGLPKNKFSNHWRGSNGLYCTGFSRRGLVGVSLDVVVIAQDIKLIMGGKKSRY
;
A
#
# COMPACT_ATOMS: atom_id res chain seq x y z
N MET A 1 32.93 -24.50 -19.30
CA MET A 1 31.62 -24.16 -18.71
C MET A 1 30.94 -23.17 -19.63
N ASN A 2 29.90 -23.58 -20.34
CA ASN A 2 29.14 -22.70 -21.22
C ASN A 2 28.09 -21.99 -20.35
N PHE A 3 28.30 -20.71 -20.10
CA PHE A 3 27.24 -19.87 -19.55
C PHE A 3 26.20 -19.70 -20.66
N VAL A 4 25.03 -20.31 -20.50
CA VAL A 4 23.87 -19.95 -21.30
C VAL A 4 23.56 -18.51 -20.91
N ASN A 5 23.83 -17.57 -21.82
CA ASN A 5 23.49 -16.16 -21.62
C ASN A 5 21.96 -16.03 -21.67
N ASN A 6 21.30 -16.34 -20.55
CA ASN A 6 19.88 -16.08 -20.37
C ASN A 6 19.70 -14.57 -20.18
N VAL A 7 19.58 -13.86 -21.29
CA VAL A 7 19.24 -12.44 -21.29
C VAL A 7 17.79 -12.31 -20.80
N GLN A 8 17.59 -11.67 -19.65
CA GLN A 8 16.26 -11.26 -19.20
C GLN A 8 15.86 -9.99 -19.94
N HIS A 9 14.72 -10.03 -20.62
CA HIS A 9 14.20 -8.88 -21.35
C HIS A 9 13.26 -8.06 -20.47
N VAL A 10 13.48 -6.75 -20.40
CA VAL A 10 12.53 -5.82 -19.79
C VAL A 10 11.48 -5.41 -20.83
N LEU A 11 10.27 -5.87 -20.58
CA LEU A 11 8.98 -5.53 -21.18
C LEU A 11 8.60 -4.04 -21.18
N PRO A 12 8.05 -3.40 -22.23
CA PRO A 12 7.14 -2.27 -22.01
C PRO A 12 5.90 -2.69 -21.21
N GLU A 13 5.02 -1.73 -20.91
CA GLU A 13 3.79 -1.98 -20.16
C GLU A 13 2.93 -3.08 -20.81
N LEU A 14 2.42 -3.98 -19.98
CA LEU A 14 1.46 -5.00 -20.40
C LEU A 14 0.08 -4.36 -20.58
N VAL A 15 -0.46 -4.42 -21.80
CA VAL A 15 -1.76 -3.81 -22.14
C VAL A 15 -2.90 -4.83 -22.05
N SER A 16 -2.68 -6.07 -22.49
CA SER A 16 -3.72 -7.11 -22.39
C SER A 16 -3.16 -8.52 -22.39
N VAL A 17 -3.92 -9.42 -21.75
CA VAL A 17 -3.71 -10.87 -21.77
C VAL A 17 -4.80 -11.48 -22.64
N LEU A 18 -4.42 -12.03 -23.79
CA LEU A 18 -5.29 -12.64 -24.80
C LEU A 18 -4.98 -14.14 -24.90
N ALA A 19 -5.65 -14.94 -24.05
CA ALA A 19 -5.33 -16.35 -23.87
C ALA A 19 -3.85 -16.57 -23.53
N THR A 20 -3.06 -17.12 -24.46
CA THR A 20 -1.62 -17.35 -24.29
C THR A 20 -0.74 -16.22 -24.80
N ASN A 21 -1.32 -15.17 -25.39
CA ASN A 21 -0.61 -14.05 -25.97
C ASN A 21 -0.74 -12.81 -25.09
N LEU A 22 0.39 -12.20 -24.73
CA LEU A 22 0.45 -10.91 -24.04
C LEU A 22 0.77 -9.80 -25.04
N LYS A 23 -0.04 -8.75 -25.05
CA LYS A 23 0.18 -7.55 -25.87
C LYS A 23 0.80 -6.43 -25.03
N PHE A 24 1.88 -5.86 -25.53
CA PHE A 24 2.60 -4.76 -24.88
C PHE A 24 2.30 -3.40 -25.52
N SER A 25 2.62 -2.32 -24.83
CA SER A 25 2.32 -0.95 -25.27
C SER A 25 3.04 -0.53 -26.55
N ASN A 26 4.14 -1.19 -26.91
CA ASN A 26 4.83 -1.02 -28.18
C ASN A 26 4.20 -1.80 -29.35
N GLY A 27 3.09 -2.50 -29.12
CA GLY A 27 2.40 -3.32 -30.11
C GLY A 27 2.95 -4.74 -30.25
N GLU A 28 4.05 -5.10 -29.58
CA GLU A 28 4.56 -6.46 -29.60
C GLU A 28 3.59 -7.43 -28.94
N ILE A 29 3.55 -8.65 -29.46
CA ILE A 29 2.77 -9.77 -28.93
C ILE A 29 3.74 -10.91 -28.63
N ARG A 30 3.74 -11.41 -27.39
CA ARG A 30 4.60 -12.53 -26.97
C ARG A 30 3.85 -13.58 -26.17
N LYS A 31 4.34 -14.82 -26.19
CA LYS A 31 3.80 -15.95 -25.43
C LYS A 31 4.68 -16.26 -24.24
N PHE A 32 4.07 -16.64 -23.13
CA PHE A 32 4.73 -17.04 -21.90
C PHE A 32 4.02 -18.24 -21.30
N ASP A 33 4.77 -19.17 -20.70
CA ASP A 33 4.21 -20.36 -20.06
C ASP A 33 3.56 -20.05 -18.70
N ALA A 34 4.00 -18.98 -18.04
CA ALA A 34 3.47 -18.52 -16.77
C ALA A 34 3.53 -16.99 -16.66
N ILE A 35 2.60 -16.42 -15.90
CA ILE A 35 2.53 -14.98 -15.60
C ILE A 35 2.47 -14.83 -14.08
N ILE A 36 3.34 -14.01 -13.52
CA ILE A 36 3.33 -13.64 -12.09
C ILE A 36 3.03 -12.16 -11.98
N PHE A 37 1.85 -11.81 -11.44
CA PHE A 37 1.50 -10.42 -11.19
C PHE A 37 2.13 -9.93 -9.89
N ALA A 38 3.18 -9.13 -10.02
CA ALA A 38 3.78 -8.36 -8.92
C ALA A 38 3.43 -6.86 -9.04
N THR A 39 2.21 -6.57 -9.51
CA THR A 39 1.74 -5.24 -9.95
C THR A 39 1.21 -4.35 -8.83
N GLU A 40 1.68 -4.55 -7.59
CA GLU A 40 1.20 -3.93 -6.33
C GLU A 40 0.13 -4.70 -5.55
N TYR A 41 -0.15 -4.20 -4.34
CA TYR A 41 -1.22 -4.62 -3.46
C TYR A 41 -2.14 -3.43 -3.14
N LYS A 42 -3.46 -3.64 -3.17
CA LYS A 42 -4.46 -2.67 -2.71
C LYS A 42 -5.13 -3.18 -1.43
N SER A 43 -5.29 -2.29 -0.44
CA SER A 43 -5.85 -2.68 0.86
C SER A 43 -7.34 -3.04 0.75
N GLY A 44 -7.76 -4.09 1.46
CA GLY A 44 -9.16 -4.51 1.56
C GLY A 44 -9.99 -3.71 2.57
N ILE A 45 -9.45 -2.61 3.12
CA ILE A 45 -10.03 -1.89 4.27
C ILE A 45 -11.39 -1.30 3.95
N HIS A 46 -11.58 -0.82 2.71
CA HIS A 46 -12.86 -0.33 2.20
C HIS A 46 -14.02 -1.33 2.35
N LYS A 47 -13.73 -2.64 2.45
CA LYS A 47 -14.77 -3.68 2.58
C LYS A 47 -15.34 -3.79 3.99
N TRP A 48 -14.63 -3.33 5.01
CA TRP A 48 -15.02 -3.53 6.41
C TRP A 48 -15.04 -2.24 7.24
N LEU A 49 -14.30 -1.21 6.85
CA LEU A 49 -14.28 0.08 7.54
C LEU A 49 -15.38 1.00 6.97
N LYS A 50 -16.45 1.23 7.74
CA LYS A 50 -17.61 2.04 7.31
C LYS A 50 -17.27 3.47 6.91
N GLU A 51 -16.30 4.10 7.57
CA GLU A 51 -15.87 5.48 7.31
C GLU A 51 -14.60 5.54 6.43
N TYR A 52 -14.36 4.51 5.61
CA TYR A 52 -13.15 4.40 4.80
C TYR A 52 -12.88 5.65 3.97
N GLU A 53 -13.88 6.16 3.25
CA GLU A 53 -13.73 7.31 2.36
C GLU A 53 -13.40 8.61 3.11
N TYR A 54 -13.69 8.72 4.41
CA TYR A 54 -13.30 9.91 5.18
C TYR A 54 -11.82 9.88 5.56
N ILE A 55 -11.21 8.69 5.57
CA ILE A 55 -9.90 8.46 6.17
C ILE A 55 -8.87 8.13 5.08
N PHE A 56 -9.29 7.41 4.03
CA PHE A 56 -8.46 6.95 2.93
C PHE A 56 -8.88 7.55 1.59
N ASN A 57 -7.91 7.75 0.70
CA ASN A 57 -8.13 8.14 -0.69
C ASN A 57 -8.38 6.92 -1.59
N GLU A 58 -8.59 7.17 -2.89
CA GLU A 58 -8.86 6.13 -3.89
C GLU A 58 -7.69 5.16 -4.06
N GLU A 59 -6.46 5.60 -3.78
CA GLU A 59 -5.26 4.77 -3.77
C GLU A 59 -5.10 3.92 -2.50
N GLY A 60 -6.02 4.05 -1.53
CA GLY A 60 -5.99 3.33 -0.26
C GLY A 60 -4.92 3.81 0.71
N LEU A 61 -4.57 5.08 0.63
CA LEU A 61 -3.65 5.79 1.54
C LEU A 61 -4.41 6.79 2.40
N PRO A 62 -3.92 7.15 3.60
CA PRO A 62 -4.58 8.13 4.44
C PRO A 62 -4.67 9.47 3.70
N LYS A 63 -5.82 10.13 3.77
CA LYS A 63 -6.04 11.45 3.16
C LYS A 63 -5.14 12.53 3.76
N ASN A 64 -4.88 12.41 5.06
CA ASN A 64 -3.93 13.27 5.75
C ASN A 64 -2.51 12.97 5.27
N LYS A 65 -1.75 14.01 4.96
CA LYS A 65 -0.36 13.88 4.53
C LYS A 65 0.56 13.63 5.72
N PHE A 66 1.69 12.98 5.46
CA PHE A 66 2.80 12.93 6.41
C PHE A 66 3.21 14.35 6.82
N SER A 67 3.45 14.66 8.10
CA SER A 67 3.61 13.78 9.27
C SER A 67 2.35 13.56 10.13
N ASN A 68 1.17 13.99 9.68
CA ASN A 68 -0.09 13.89 10.43
C ASN A 68 -1.03 12.83 9.86
N HIS A 69 -0.55 11.99 8.94
CA HIS A 69 -1.31 10.92 8.28
C HIS A 69 -1.79 9.83 9.23
N TRP A 70 -1.17 9.71 10.40
CA TRP A 70 -1.41 8.64 11.36
C TRP A 70 -2.71 8.81 12.17
N ARG A 71 -3.28 10.02 12.22
CA ARG A 71 -4.47 10.31 13.04
C ARG A 71 -5.72 10.40 12.17
N GLY A 72 -6.69 9.53 12.45
CA GLY A 72 -8.03 9.56 11.89
C GLY A 72 -9.06 10.18 12.84
N SER A 73 -10.33 10.06 12.48
CA SER A 73 -11.49 10.44 13.30
C SER A 73 -11.82 9.37 14.36
N ASN A 74 -12.60 9.74 15.37
CA ASN A 74 -13.24 8.79 16.30
C ASN A 74 -12.29 7.81 17.01
N GLY A 75 -11.05 8.22 17.25
CA GLY A 75 -10.02 7.38 17.89
C GLY A 75 -9.40 6.34 16.97
N LEU A 76 -9.65 6.40 15.65
CA LEU A 76 -8.97 5.57 14.66
C LEU A 76 -7.58 6.13 14.35
N TYR A 77 -6.62 5.22 14.20
CA TYR A 77 -5.26 5.54 13.79
C TYR A 77 -4.88 4.76 12.52
N CYS A 78 -4.07 5.40 11.68
CA CYS A 78 -3.50 4.80 10.48
C CYS A 78 -2.00 4.54 10.71
N THR A 79 -1.56 3.28 10.65
CA THR A 79 -0.14 2.92 10.76
C THR A 79 0.29 2.11 9.56
N GLY A 80 1.45 2.45 8.97
CA GLY A 80 2.02 1.69 7.86
C GLY A 80 1.41 1.94 6.49
N PHE A 81 0.48 2.88 6.37
CA PHE A 81 -0.12 3.28 5.09
C PHE A 81 0.60 4.47 4.42
N SER A 82 1.78 4.86 4.90
CA SER A 82 2.53 6.02 4.39
C SER A 82 3.48 5.70 3.22
N ARG A 83 3.57 4.44 2.78
CA ARG A 83 4.52 3.93 1.77
C ARG A 83 6.00 4.25 2.08
N ARG A 84 6.34 4.39 3.37
CA ARG A 84 7.69 4.72 3.85
C ARG A 84 8.45 3.52 4.43
N GLY A 85 8.02 2.30 4.11
CA GLY A 85 8.63 1.06 4.58
C GLY A 85 8.58 0.90 6.10
N LEU A 86 9.43 0.00 6.63
CA LEU A 86 9.48 -0.34 8.06
C LEU A 86 9.81 0.87 8.95
N VAL A 87 10.65 1.79 8.46
CA VAL A 87 10.99 3.03 9.17
C VAL A 87 9.76 3.91 9.33
N GLY A 88 8.97 4.08 8.26
CA GLY A 88 7.71 4.84 8.32
C GLY A 88 6.71 4.26 9.31
N VAL A 89 6.52 2.93 9.30
CA VAL A 89 5.65 2.24 10.27
C VAL A 89 6.10 2.52 11.71
N SER A 90 7.41 2.44 11.96
CA SER A 90 7.98 2.64 13.30
C SER A 90 7.71 4.07 13.81
N LEU A 91 7.84 5.07 12.94
CA LEU A 91 7.53 6.46 13.28
C LEU A 91 6.05 6.64 13.62
N ASP A 92 5.16 6.04 12.83
CA ASP A 92 3.70 6.09 13.06
C ASP A 92 3.34 5.49 14.43
N VAL A 93 3.91 4.33 14.77
CA VAL A 93 3.64 3.64 16.04
C VAL A 93 4.05 4.49 17.23
N VAL A 94 5.22 5.16 17.17
CA VAL A 94 5.71 5.99 18.28
C VAL A 94 4.75 7.14 18.57
N VAL A 95 4.31 7.88 17.55
CA VAL A 95 3.41 9.02 17.73
C VAL A 95 2.00 8.59 18.16
N ILE A 96 1.49 7.47 17.62
CA ILE A 96 0.21 6.89 18.03
C ILE A 96 0.24 6.49 19.51
N ALA A 97 1.30 5.80 19.95
CA ALA A 97 1.43 5.38 21.35
C ALA A 97 1.47 6.57 22.31
N GLN A 98 2.13 7.67 21.91
CA GLN A 98 2.14 8.91 22.67
C GLN A 98 0.75 9.56 22.76
N ASP A 99 0.01 9.65 21.64
CA ASP A 99 -1.37 10.20 21.63
C ASP A 99 -2.30 9.37 22.54
N ILE A 100 -2.22 8.03 22.46
CA ILE A 100 -2.99 7.13 23.33
C ILE A 100 -2.63 7.35 24.81
N LYS A 101 -1.34 7.45 25.14
CA LYS A 101 -0.88 7.73 26.51
C LYS A 101 -1.44 9.05 27.03
N LEU A 102 -1.45 10.11 26.22
CA LEU A 102 -2.00 11.41 26.58
C LEU A 102 -3.52 11.33 26.84
N ILE A 103 -4.26 10.66 25.94
CA ILE A 103 -5.71 10.47 26.07
C ILE A 103 -6.04 9.68 27.34
N MET A 104 -5.29 8.63 27.65
CA MET A 104 -5.49 7.82 28.87
C MET A 104 -5.07 8.57 30.14
N GLY A 105 -3.99 9.34 30.09
CA GLY A 105 -3.52 10.16 31.21
C GLY A 105 -4.53 11.23 31.62
N GLY A 106 -5.19 11.87 30.64
CA GLY A 106 -6.25 12.84 30.88
C GLY A 106 -7.54 12.25 31.47
N LYS A 107 -7.76 10.94 31.34
CA LYS A 107 -8.93 10.25 31.93
C LYS A 107 -8.76 9.94 33.44
N LYS A 108 -7.54 9.95 33.99
CA LYS A 108 -7.29 9.67 35.41
C LYS A 108 -7.72 10.80 36.37
N SER A 109 -8.10 11.99 35.86
CA SER A 109 -8.54 13.15 36.65
C SER A 109 -10.06 13.30 36.76
N ARG A 110 -10.86 12.35 36.24
CA ARG A 110 -12.33 12.42 36.22
C ARG A 110 -12.99 11.22 36.90
N TYR A 111 -12.56 10.90 38.11
CA TYR A 111 -13.31 10.18 39.14
C TYR A 111 -12.83 10.63 40.51
#